data_AF-A0A1C5ZH99-F1
#
_entry.id   AF-A0A1C5ZH99-F1
#
_cell.length_a   1.000
_cell.length_b   1.000
_cell.length_c   1.000
_cell.angle_alpha   90.00
_cell.angle_beta   90.00
_cell.angle_gamma   90.00
#
_symmetry.space_group_name_H-M   'P 1'
#
loop_
_entity.id
_entity.type
_entity.pdbx_description
1 polymer ?
#
loop_
_entity_poly.entity_id
_entity_poly.type
_entity_poly.pdbx_seq_one_letter_code
_entity_poly.pdbx_strand_id
1 'polypeptide(L)'
;MNLRSISVLLKSIFLQSRYQRMLKKEINKETALLYGESDISNDCLKNITIFKKMSLKNLSSCEFIITSGVLPDFFIKKDGQKIICLPKYESSVFFGKMQRTLLMSDYIICPDCKTEAEIIKNFQLNGIYKGTVINGGSETVNKILSGNNPKGKCIYKNENRTLIYSGSLAQNGLTASLLSLLSGLKNLSDNFYITYREESVRKTPDNLKKIPNEFHCIPMSGKTQYTISEFLCYILYFKLNISNRFIENRIDRLYKREWKRLFGSTDVSCAIQFTGYEYGVINMFRCFEGKRIIYVHNNMTEEINLRKNQHYKTLQKAYREYDTVALVTEDMRRSALEISGGNGENFTVVPNCHNYERVLEKSRLPIEFQQETESNVTLEQLQDLLASEKLKFITIGRFSTEKAHIRLIDAFEEFYKSHSESCLIIIGGRGELYEETLKYAESCKAEIILIKSMENPMPVLNKCDLFMLPSRYEGLGLVLLEADTLGIPVFATDIDGPRGFMKEHGGLLVPDDIEGILSGINMFVNGKIKPMNVDYAQYNEDALNRFMEICNLK
;
A
#
# COMPACT_ATOMS: atom_id res chain seq x y z
N MET A 1 -23.26 -1.98 -11.58
CA MET A 1 -23.58 -3.07 -10.62
C MET A 1 -24.80 -3.82 -11.14
N ASN A 2 -24.74 -5.15 -11.27
CA ASN A 2 -25.92 -5.96 -11.65
C ASN A 2 -26.90 -6.08 -10.46
N LEU A 3 -28.20 -6.31 -10.68
CA LEU A 3 -29.26 -6.45 -9.68
C LEU A 3 -28.90 -7.40 -8.53
N ARG A 4 -28.21 -8.52 -8.82
CA ARG A 4 -27.74 -9.47 -7.81
C ARG A 4 -26.74 -8.83 -6.82
N SER A 5 -25.84 -7.99 -7.31
CA SER A 5 -24.86 -7.27 -6.47
C SER A 5 -25.52 -6.20 -5.60
N ILE A 6 -26.56 -5.53 -6.10
CA ILE A 6 -27.36 -4.57 -5.33
C ILE A 6 -28.10 -5.29 -4.20
N SER A 7 -28.75 -6.42 -4.49
CA SER A 7 -29.48 -7.20 -3.49
C SER A 7 -28.57 -7.69 -2.35
N VAL A 8 -27.37 -8.17 -2.68
CA VAL A 8 -26.38 -8.61 -1.68
C VAL A 8 -25.93 -7.43 -0.80
N LEU A 9 -25.65 -6.27 -1.40
CA LEU A 9 -25.27 -5.06 -0.67
C LEU A 9 -26.39 -4.57 0.26
N LEU A 10 -27.64 -4.52 -0.22
CA LEU A 10 -28.77 -4.11 0.62
C LEU A 10 -28.95 -5.07 1.81
N LYS A 11 -28.88 -6.39 1.58
CA LYS A 11 -28.94 -7.38 2.66
C LYS A 11 -27.86 -7.16 3.72
N SER A 12 -26.61 -6.87 3.31
CA SER A 12 -25.53 -6.60 4.27
C SER A 12 -25.77 -5.30 5.04
N ILE A 13 -26.26 -4.25 4.38
CA ILE A 13 -26.59 -2.96 5.01
C ILE A 13 -27.70 -3.12 6.08
N PHE A 14 -28.76 -3.86 5.77
CA PHE A 14 -29.83 -4.14 6.73
C PHE A 14 -29.33 -4.96 7.91
N LEU A 15 -28.49 -5.98 7.65
CA LEU A 15 -27.90 -6.82 8.67
C LEU A 15 -27.02 -6.00 9.62
N GLN A 16 -26.13 -5.17 9.07
CA GLN A 16 -25.28 -4.25 9.83
C GLN A 16 -26.11 -3.30 10.69
N SER A 17 -27.16 -2.69 10.11
CA SER A 17 -28.04 -1.75 10.83
C SER A 17 -28.79 -2.42 11.98
N ARG A 18 -29.17 -3.69 11.83
CA ARG A 18 -29.76 -4.48 12.92
C ARG A 18 -28.72 -4.78 13.99
N TYR A 19 -27.55 -5.30 13.61
CA TYR A 19 -26.49 -5.65 14.55
C TYR A 19 -26.05 -4.46 15.40
N GLN A 20 -25.85 -3.28 14.80
CA GLN A 20 -25.51 -2.04 15.52
C GLN A 20 -26.54 -1.64 16.58
N ARG A 21 -27.84 -1.92 16.35
CA ARG A 21 -28.88 -1.70 17.38
C ARG A 21 -28.75 -2.70 18.53
N MET A 22 -28.34 -3.93 18.26
CA MET A 22 -28.15 -4.95 19.29
C MET A 22 -26.86 -4.75 20.09
N LEU A 23 -25.86 -4.09 19.49
CA LEU A 23 -24.66 -3.69 20.23
C LEU A 23 -24.94 -2.73 21.40
N LYS A 24 -26.11 -2.06 21.42
CA LYS A 24 -26.51 -1.20 22.55
C LYS A 24 -27.09 -1.97 23.75
N LYS A 25 -27.40 -3.25 23.59
CA LYS A 25 -27.96 -4.08 24.67
C LYS A 25 -26.83 -4.61 25.56
N GLU A 26 -27.16 -4.90 26.81
CA GLU A 26 -26.22 -5.51 27.77
C GLU A 26 -25.83 -6.94 27.36
N ILE A 27 -24.70 -7.39 27.91
CA ILE A 27 -24.25 -8.77 27.81
C ILE A 27 -25.00 -9.60 28.85
N ASN A 28 -25.54 -10.73 28.41
CA ASN A 28 -26.13 -11.73 29.28
C ASN A 28 -25.01 -12.59 29.87
N LYS A 29 -24.76 -12.46 31.17
CA LYS A 29 -23.84 -13.33 31.89
C LYS A 29 -24.28 -14.79 31.79
N GLU A 30 -23.34 -15.71 31.94
CA GLU A 30 -23.60 -17.16 31.99
C GLU A 30 -24.26 -17.69 30.69
N THR A 31 -23.93 -17.05 29.56
CA THR A 31 -24.41 -17.49 28.24
C THR A 31 -23.26 -17.68 27.26
N ALA A 32 -23.37 -18.71 26.43
CA ALA A 32 -22.39 -19.04 25.41
C ALA A 32 -23.06 -19.23 24.05
N LEU A 33 -22.42 -18.76 22.98
CA LEU A 33 -22.80 -19.06 21.60
C LEU A 33 -21.78 -20.03 21.00
N LEU A 34 -22.24 -21.20 20.54
CA LEU A 34 -21.45 -22.06 19.65
C LEU A 34 -21.62 -21.54 18.21
N TYR A 35 -20.53 -21.08 17.62
CA TYR A 35 -20.49 -20.51 16.29
C TYR A 35 -19.55 -21.33 15.38
N GLY A 36 -20.16 -22.21 14.57
CA GLY A 36 -19.45 -23.17 13.72
C GLY A 36 -19.51 -24.59 14.28
N GLU A 37 -18.68 -25.48 13.73
CA GLU A 37 -18.53 -26.86 14.22
C GLU A 37 -17.57 -26.89 15.40
N SER A 38 -18.11 -26.90 16.62
CA SER A 38 -17.33 -27.15 17.83
C SER A 38 -17.94 -28.36 18.55
N ASP A 39 -17.17 -29.45 18.67
CA ASP A 39 -17.54 -30.69 19.36
C ASP A 39 -17.52 -30.51 20.89
N ILE A 40 -18.39 -29.63 21.38
CA ILE A 40 -18.55 -29.35 22.80
C ILE A 40 -19.82 -30.05 23.27
N SER A 41 -19.66 -31.06 24.13
CA SER A 41 -20.80 -31.74 24.74
C SER A 41 -21.45 -30.83 25.79
N ASN A 42 -22.78 -30.87 25.85
CA ASN A 42 -23.57 -30.06 26.78
C ASN A 42 -23.48 -30.55 28.23
N ASP A 43 -23.00 -31.78 28.45
CA ASP A 43 -23.27 -32.54 29.68
C ASP A 43 -22.47 -32.07 30.90
N CYS A 44 -21.48 -31.20 30.71
CA CYS A 44 -20.56 -30.76 31.78
C CYS A 44 -20.79 -29.35 32.32
N LEU A 45 -21.75 -28.58 31.78
CA LEU A 45 -21.91 -27.14 32.09
C LEU A 45 -23.25 -26.87 32.79
N LYS A 46 -23.30 -27.07 34.12
CA LYS A 46 -24.55 -26.95 34.90
C LYS A 46 -25.14 -25.53 34.95
N ASN A 47 -24.32 -24.49 34.72
CA ASN A 47 -24.71 -23.10 34.97
C ASN A 47 -24.61 -22.17 33.74
N ILE A 48 -24.39 -22.69 32.52
CA ILE A 48 -24.24 -21.85 31.32
C ILE A 48 -25.26 -22.21 30.26
N THR A 49 -26.02 -21.22 29.80
CA THR A 49 -26.98 -21.39 28.70
C THR A 49 -26.25 -21.35 27.37
N ILE A 50 -26.27 -22.46 26.64
CA ILE A 50 -25.58 -22.60 25.35
C ILE A 50 -26.56 -22.45 24.18
N PHE A 51 -26.29 -21.48 23.30
CA PHE A 51 -26.99 -21.31 22.04
C PHE A 51 -26.21 -21.99 20.91
N LYS A 52 -26.82 -22.97 20.23
CA LYS A 52 -26.22 -23.64 19.06
C LYS A 52 -26.50 -22.94 17.73
N LYS A 53 -27.54 -22.08 17.69
CA LYS A 53 -27.93 -21.36 16.48
C LYS A 53 -27.45 -19.92 16.55
N MET A 54 -26.70 -19.52 15.53
CA MET A 54 -26.30 -18.12 15.36
C MET A 54 -27.56 -17.26 15.11
N SER A 55 -27.74 -16.26 15.97
CA SER A 55 -28.62 -15.12 15.74
C SER A 55 -27.86 -13.83 16.07
N LEU A 56 -28.27 -12.69 15.49
CA LEU A 56 -27.66 -11.41 15.84
C LEU A 56 -27.78 -11.10 17.34
N LYS A 57 -28.87 -11.58 17.99
CA LYS A 57 -29.06 -11.47 19.44
C LYS A 57 -27.93 -12.18 20.17
N ASN A 58 -27.82 -13.48 19.96
CA ASN A 58 -26.86 -14.31 20.67
C ASN A 58 -25.43 -13.83 20.41
N LEU A 59 -25.10 -13.48 19.16
CA LEU A 59 -23.76 -12.99 18.80
C LEU A 59 -23.39 -11.66 19.48
N SER A 60 -24.37 -10.80 19.77
CA SER A 60 -24.14 -9.49 20.41
C SER A 60 -24.37 -9.46 21.91
N SER A 61 -24.98 -10.50 22.49
CA SER A 61 -25.35 -10.54 23.91
C SER A 61 -24.77 -11.71 24.69
N CYS A 62 -24.23 -12.75 24.06
CA CYS A 62 -23.60 -13.82 24.84
C CYS A 62 -22.30 -13.34 25.47
N GLU A 63 -22.05 -13.75 26.71
CA GLU A 63 -20.77 -13.52 27.39
C GLU A 63 -19.65 -14.27 26.69
N PHE A 64 -19.88 -15.54 26.34
CA PHE A 64 -18.91 -16.36 25.64
C PHE A 64 -19.30 -16.59 24.17
N ILE A 65 -18.33 -16.52 23.27
CA ILE A 65 -18.46 -16.95 21.88
C ILE A 65 -17.41 -18.02 21.64
N ILE A 66 -17.84 -19.21 21.26
CA ILE A 66 -16.96 -20.35 21.03
C ILE A 66 -17.01 -20.67 19.53
N THR A 67 -15.86 -20.68 18.88
CA THR A 67 -15.81 -20.84 17.42
C THR A 67 -14.61 -21.61 16.95
N SER A 68 -14.74 -22.33 15.83
CA SER A 68 -13.65 -22.96 15.11
C SER A 68 -13.28 -22.27 13.80
N GLY A 69 -13.99 -21.20 13.44
CA GLY A 69 -13.85 -20.56 12.13
C GLY A 69 -14.00 -19.04 12.18
N VAL A 70 -14.28 -18.46 11.01
CA VAL A 70 -14.27 -17.00 10.79
C VAL A 70 -15.56 -16.34 11.31
N LEU A 71 -15.43 -15.39 12.23
CA LEU A 71 -16.55 -14.55 12.66
C LEU A 71 -17.07 -13.66 11.50
N PRO A 72 -18.39 -13.34 11.47
CA PRO A 72 -18.99 -12.57 10.39
C PRO A 72 -18.28 -11.23 10.13
N ASP A 73 -18.26 -10.77 8.88
CA ASP A 73 -17.54 -9.55 8.50
C ASP A 73 -17.94 -8.31 9.31
N PHE A 74 -19.19 -8.23 9.77
CA PHE A 74 -19.73 -7.13 10.59
C PHE A 74 -19.48 -7.23 12.08
N PHE A 75 -18.93 -8.34 12.56
CA PHE A 75 -18.75 -8.61 13.98
C PHE A 75 -17.79 -7.60 14.61
N ILE A 76 -18.15 -7.10 15.79
CA ILE A 76 -17.31 -6.25 16.63
C ILE A 76 -17.45 -6.77 18.05
N LYS A 77 -16.33 -7.20 18.64
CA LYS A 77 -16.29 -7.66 20.03
C LYS A 77 -16.72 -6.53 20.97
N LYS A 78 -17.62 -6.82 21.90
CA LYS A 78 -17.95 -5.92 23.01
C LYS A 78 -17.01 -6.14 24.19
N ASP A 79 -16.80 -5.07 24.95
CA ASP A 79 -16.13 -5.16 26.23
C ASP A 79 -16.92 -6.09 27.17
N GLY A 80 -16.23 -7.03 27.79
CA GLY A 80 -16.84 -8.09 28.61
C GLY A 80 -17.24 -9.36 27.85
N GLN A 81 -17.22 -9.39 26.52
CA GLN A 81 -17.35 -10.66 25.78
C GLN A 81 -16.01 -11.40 25.75
N LYS A 82 -16.05 -12.70 25.99
CA LYS A 82 -14.90 -13.62 25.86
C LYS A 82 -15.06 -14.51 24.64
N ILE A 83 -14.04 -14.58 23.81
CA ILE A 83 -14.01 -15.39 22.59
C ILE A 83 -13.00 -16.52 22.78
N ILE A 84 -13.47 -17.75 22.61
CA ILE A 84 -12.67 -18.98 22.68
C ILE A 84 -12.62 -19.55 21.26
N CYS A 85 -11.43 -19.57 20.66
CA CYS A 85 -11.22 -20.09 19.32
C CYS A 85 -10.55 -21.46 19.36
N LEU A 86 -11.11 -22.43 18.65
CA LEU A 86 -10.55 -23.77 18.41
C LEU A 86 -10.24 -23.88 16.91
N PRO A 87 -9.14 -23.28 16.44
CA PRO A 87 -8.94 -23.03 15.01
C PRO A 87 -8.79 -24.35 14.27
N LYS A 88 -9.56 -24.54 13.20
CA LYS A 88 -9.25 -25.59 12.22
C LYS A 88 -8.14 -25.09 11.29
N TYR A 89 -7.19 -25.97 10.99
CA TYR A 89 -6.07 -25.65 10.12
C TYR A 89 -6.50 -25.65 8.65
N GLU A 90 -6.37 -24.51 7.98
CA GLU A 90 -6.39 -24.40 6.52
C GLU A 90 -5.31 -23.40 6.08
N SER A 91 -4.29 -23.88 5.36
CA SER A 91 -3.28 -23.00 4.78
C SER A 91 -3.90 -22.15 3.67
N SER A 92 -3.71 -20.83 3.76
CA SER A 92 -4.21 -19.88 2.76
C SER A 92 -3.30 -18.67 2.70
N VAL A 93 -2.99 -18.21 1.48
CA VAL A 93 -2.33 -16.93 1.23
C VAL A 93 -3.19 -15.76 1.77
N PHE A 94 -4.51 -15.90 1.75
CA PHE A 94 -5.45 -14.93 2.29
C PHE A 94 -6.01 -15.42 3.62
N PHE A 95 -5.34 -15.02 4.70
CA PHE A 95 -5.62 -15.50 6.05
C PHE A 95 -6.28 -14.45 6.96
N GLY A 96 -6.43 -13.19 6.52
CA GLY A 96 -6.74 -12.07 7.41
C GLY A 96 -8.13 -12.12 8.05
N LYS A 97 -9.11 -12.80 7.43
CA LYS A 97 -10.41 -13.05 8.09
C LYS A 97 -10.29 -13.95 9.32
N MET A 98 -9.46 -14.99 9.22
CA MET A 98 -9.21 -15.91 10.32
C MET A 98 -8.29 -15.27 11.35
N GLN A 99 -7.22 -14.61 10.91
CA GLN A 99 -6.34 -13.83 11.81
C GLN A 99 -7.13 -12.79 12.60
N ARG A 100 -8.07 -12.05 12.00
CA ARG A 100 -8.94 -11.12 12.75
C ARG A 100 -9.71 -11.83 13.88
N THR A 101 -10.25 -13.01 13.61
CA THR A 101 -10.96 -13.81 14.63
C THR A 101 -10.01 -14.24 15.75
N LEU A 102 -8.82 -14.69 15.39
CA LEU A 102 -7.77 -15.10 16.34
C LEU A 102 -7.30 -13.92 17.19
N LEU A 103 -7.03 -12.75 16.60
CA LEU A 103 -6.62 -11.54 17.33
C LEU A 103 -7.72 -11.01 18.26
N MET A 104 -9.00 -11.19 17.93
CA MET A 104 -10.11 -10.86 18.82
C MET A 104 -10.30 -11.87 19.96
N SER A 105 -9.75 -13.08 19.82
CA SER A 105 -9.94 -14.15 20.81
C SER A 105 -9.19 -13.90 22.11
N ASP A 106 -9.78 -14.33 23.22
CA ASP A 106 -9.13 -14.32 24.53
C ASP A 106 -8.34 -15.61 24.74
N TYR A 107 -8.80 -16.69 24.12
CA TYR A 107 -8.18 -18.01 24.17
C TYR A 107 -8.11 -18.64 22.78
N ILE A 108 -6.92 -19.11 22.41
CA ILE A 108 -6.72 -20.02 21.28
C ILE A 108 -6.42 -21.39 21.86
N ILE A 109 -7.26 -22.37 21.54
CA ILE A 109 -7.10 -23.76 22.00
C ILE A 109 -6.64 -24.61 20.82
N CYS A 110 -5.47 -25.20 20.96
CA CYS A 110 -4.85 -26.09 19.98
C CYS A 110 -4.84 -27.52 20.51
N PRO A 111 -5.05 -28.56 19.70
CA PRO A 111 -5.03 -29.95 20.18
C PRO A 111 -3.64 -30.39 20.67
N ASP A 112 -2.57 -29.89 20.04
CA ASP A 112 -1.19 -30.25 20.35
C ASP A 112 -0.20 -29.12 19.97
N CYS A 113 1.06 -29.27 20.40
CA CYS A 113 2.13 -28.30 20.14
C CYS A 113 2.46 -28.13 18.64
N LYS A 114 2.20 -29.15 17.80
CA LYS A 114 2.47 -29.07 16.36
C LYS A 114 1.46 -28.13 15.71
N THR A 115 0.19 -28.32 16.03
CA THR A 115 -0.92 -27.50 15.55
C THR A 115 -0.80 -26.07 16.08
N GLU A 116 -0.35 -25.90 17.34
CA GLU A 116 0.01 -24.60 17.91
C GLU A 116 1.03 -23.85 17.03
N ALA A 117 2.16 -24.49 16.74
CA ALA A 117 3.22 -23.89 15.95
C ALA A 117 2.76 -23.51 14.54
N GLU A 118 1.97 -24.37 13.90
CA GLU A 118 1.39 -24.14 12.57
C GLU A 118 0.42 -22.94 12.56
N ILE A 119 -0.50 -22.86 13.54
CA ILE A 119 -1.45 -21.74 13.67
C ILE A 119 -0.71 -20.43 13.93
N ILE A 120 0.23 -20.41 14.88
CA ILE A 120 0.99 -19.21 15.23
C ILE A 120 1.76 -18.69 14.02
N LYS A 121 2.42 -19.58 13.27
CA LYS A 121 3.21 -19.23 12.08
C LYS A 121 2.32 -18.74 10.94
N ASN A 122 1.30 -19.50 10.56
CA ASN A 122 0.52 -19.23 9.35
C ASN A 122 -0.40 -18.01 9.49
N PHE A 123 -0.87 -17.71 10.70
CA PHE A 123 -1.65 -16.50 10.99
C PHE A 123 -0.79 -15.36 11.56
N GLN A 124 0.54 -15.53 11.56
CA GLN A 124 1.52 -14.54 12.02
C GLN A 124 1.23 -13.95 13.41
N LEU A 125 0.81 -14.80 14.36
CA LEU A 125 0.34 -14.38 15.69
C LEU A 125 1.46 -14.12 16.70
N ASN A 126 2.66 -14.62 16.43
CA ASN A 126 3.81 -14.47 17.32
C ASN A 126 4.11 -12.99 17.55
N GLY A 127 4.23 -12.57 18.81
CA GLY A 127 4.50 -11.20 19.20
C GLY A 127 3.28 -10.26 19.21
N ILE A 128 2.15 -10.65 18.60
CA ILE A 128 1.01 -9.74 18.34
C ILE A 128 -0.29 -10.17 19.03
N TYR A 129 -0.46 -11.46 19.32
CA TYR A 129 -1.67 -11.99 19.94
C TYR A 129 -1.64 -11.78 21.46
N LYS A 130 -2.58 -10.97 21.98
CA LYS A 130 -2.69 -10.61 23.41
C LYS A 130 -3.34 -11.66 24.29
N GLY A 131 -4.07 -12.61 23.71
CA GLY A 131 -4.76 -13.65 24.48
C GLY A 131 -3.83 -14.78 24.90
N THR A 132 -4.43 -15.87 25.38
CA THR A 132 -3.70 -17.03 25.89
C THR A 132 -3.81 -18.21 24.92
N VAL A 133 -2.66 -18.79 24.54
CA VAL A 133 -2.63 -20.03 23.74
C VAL A 133 -2.54 -21.23 24.66
N ILE A 134 -3.41 -22.22 24.47
CA ILE A 134 -3.53 -23.39 25.36
C ILE A 134 -3.61 -24.66 24.54
N ASN A 135 -2.78 -25.65 24.88
CA ASN A 135 -2.91 -26.99 24.31
C ASN A 135 -3.97 -27.78 25.08
N GLY A 136 -5.00 -28.26 24.38
CA GLY A 136 -6.13 -29.00 24.94
C GLY A 136 -7.31 -29.10 23.97
N GLY A 137 -8.51 -29.32 24.53
CA GLY A 137 -9.72 -29.51 23.75
C GLY A 137 -10.97 -29.09 24.51
N SER A 138 -12.07 -29.81 24.34
CA SER A 138 -13.37 -29.48 24.94
C SER A 138 -13.34 -29.39 26.47
N GLU A 139 -12.49 -30.15 27.15
CA GLU A 139 -12.30 -30.05 28.61
C GLU A 139 -11.72 -28.68 29.03
N THR A 140 -10.79 -28.14 28.25
CA THR A 140 -10.22 -26.80 28.48
C THR A 140 -11.28 -25.72 28.31
N VAL A 141 -12.14 -25.84 27.30
CA VAL A 141 -13.28 -24.95 27.10
C VAL A 141 -14.19 -24.97 28.32
N ASN A 142 -14.53 -26.16 28.83
CA ASN A 142 -15.39 -26.32 30.01
C ASN A 142 -14.79 -25.65 31.25
N LYS A 143 -13.47 -25.77 31.45
CA LYS A 143 -12.75 -25.08 32.54
C LYS A 143 -12.88 -23.57 32.43
N ILE A 144 -12.66 -22.99 31.25
CA ILE A 144 -12.80 -21.54 31.00
C ILE A 144 -14.22 -21.07 31.30
N LEU A 145 -15.21 -21.81 30.81
CA LEU A 145 -16.62 -21.50 31.01
C LEU A 145 -17.02 -21.57 32.49
N SER A 146 -16.45 -22.50 33.27
CA SER A 146 -16.67 -22.57 34.72
C SER A 146 -15.93 -21.50 35.53
N GLY A 147 -15.27 -20.54 34.87
CA GLY A 147 -14.56 -19.45 35.52
C GLY A 147 -13.10 -19.75 35.90
N ASN A 148 -12.57 -20.92 35.54
CA ASN A 148 -11.16 -21.21 35.73
C ASN A 148 -10.33 -20.52 34.63
N ASN A 149 -9.13 -20.05 34.98
CA ASN A 149 -8.15 -19.55 34.01
C ASN A 149 -7.05 -20.60 33.81
N PRO A 150 -7.20 -21.54 32.86
CA PRO A 150 -6.17 -22.54 32.60
C PRO A 150 -4.84 -21.89 32.21
N LYS A 151 -3.74 -22.47 32.69
CA LYS A 151 -2.39 -22.01 32.32
C LYS A 151 -2.18 -22.18 30.82
N GLY A 152 -1.60 -21.17 30.20
CA GLY A 152 -1.24 -21.20 28.79
C GLY A 152 -0.06 -20.30 28.49
N LYS A 153 0.29 -20.25 27.21
CA LYS A 153 1.42 -19.49 26.70
C LYS A 153 0.96 -18.09 26.29
N CYS A 154 1.61 -17.07 26.85
CA CYS A 154 1.56 -15.72 26.31
C CYS A 154 2.61 -15.60 25.21
N ILE A 155 2.19 -15.21 24.01
CA ILE A 155 3.08 -14.98 22.86
C ILE A 155 3.16 -13.52 22.47
N TYR A 156 2.48 -12.63 23.20
CA TYR A 156 2.58 -11.19 23.04
C TYR A 156 3.96 -10.70 23.51
N LYS A 157 4.54 -9.74 22.79
CA LYS A 157 5.88 -9.25 23.13
C LYS A 157 6.04 -7.74 23.25
N ASN A 158 5.15 -6.93 22.69
CA ASN A 158 5.48 -5.51 22.53
C ASN A 158 4.27 -4.59 22.52
N GLU A 159 4.39 -3.47 23.23
CA GLU A 159 3.42 -2.39 23.26
C GLU A 159 3.97 -1.22 22.42
N ASN A 160 3.14 -0.58 21.60
CA ASN A 160 3.49 0.58 20.73
C ASN A 160 4.16 0.28 19.38
N ARG A 161 3.47 -0.43 18.49
CA ARG A 161 3.91 -0.61 17.10
C ARG A 161 3.29 0.39 16.13
N THR A 162 3.95 0.52 14.98
CA THR A 162 3.53 1.36 13.86
C THR A 162 2.89 0.52 12.75
N LEU A 163 1.69 0.87 12.31
CA LEU A 163 0.96 0.21 11.23
C LEU A 163 1.14 0.96 9.91
N ILE A 164 1.76 0.33 8.91
CA ILE A 164 2.05 0.92 7.60
C ILE A 164 1.10 0.34 6.54
N TYR A 165 0.34 1.20 5.87
CA TYR A 165 -0.53 0.79 4.76
C TYR A 165 0.24 0.71 3.44
N SER A 166 0.36 -0.49 2.86
CA SER A 166 1.18 -0.76 1.67
C SER A 166 0.46 -0.63 0.32
N GLY A 167 -0.86 -0.43 0.31
CA GLY A 167 -1.66 -0.49 -0.91
C GLY A 167 -1.68 -1.89 -1.53
N SER A 168 -1.74 -1.97 -2.87
CA SER A 168 -1.84 -3.24 -3.62
C SER A 168 -0.49 -3.88 -3.99
N LEU A 169 0.64 -3.24 -3.66
CA LEU A 169 1.99 -3.71 -4.00
C LEU A 169 2.20 -3.95 -5.52
N ALA A 170 1.47 -3.21 -6.35
CA ALA A 170 1.62 -3.23 -7.80
C ALA A 170 3.02 -2.76 -8.23
N GLN A 171 3.49 -3.19 -9.41
CA GLN A 171 4.80 -2.79 -9.93
C GLN A 171 4.79 -1.32 -10.34
N ASN A 172 5.18 -0.43 -9.43
CA ASN A 172 5.24 1.01 -9.61
C ASN A 172 6.18 1.65 -8.57
N GLY A 173 6.38 2.97 -8.67
CA GLY A 173 7.27 3.71 -7.78
C GLY A 173 6.85 3.71 -6.30
N LEU A 174 5.55 3.63 -5.98
CA LEU A 174 5.09 3.56 -4.59
C LEU A 174 5.56 2.27 -3.91
N THR A 175 5.40 1.14 -4.59
CA THR A 175 5.87 -0.15 -4.08
C THR A 175 7.39 -0.19 -4.01
N ALA A 176 8.11 0.35 -5.00
CA ALA A 176 9.57 0.42 -4.96
C ALA A 176 10.08 1.25 -3.76
N SER A 177 9.45 2.41 -3.50
CA SER A 177 9.75 3.24 -2.33
C SER A 177 9.46 2.49 -1.02
N LEU A 178 8.29 1.85 -0.90
CA LEU A 178 7.94 1.08 0.29
C LEU A 178 8.96 -0.03 0.56
N LEU A 179 9.32 -0.82 -0.47
CA LEU A 179 10.27 -1.92 -0.29
C LEU A 179 11.67 -1.41 0.07
N SER A 180 12.08 -0.25 -0.43
CA SER A 180 13.34 0.40 -0.04
C SER A 180 13.30 0.82 1.43
N LEU A 181 12.19 1.39 1.89
CA LEU A 181 11.97 1.70 3.30
C LEU A 181 12.02 0.44 4.17
N LEU A 182 11.29 -0.62 3.80
CA LEU A 182 11.28 -1.87 4.57
C LEU A 182 12.66 -2.52 4.64
N SER A 183 13.45 -2.43 3.57
CA SER A 183 14.84 -2.90 3.57
C SER A 183 15.68 -2.16 4.62
N GLY A 184 15.54 -0.83 4.71
CA GLY A 184 16.22 -0.02 5.73
C GLY A 184 15.74 -0.28 7.16
N LEU A 185 14.47 -0.69 7.32
CA LEU A 185 13.86 -1.00 8.62
C LEU A 185 14.04 -2.46 9.07
N LYS A 186 14.78 -3.28 8.32
CA LYS A 186 14.91 -4.73 8.58
C LYS A 186 15.29 -5.09 10.02
N ASN A 187 16.23 -4.34 10.62
CA ASN A 187 16.70 -4.58 11.99
C ASN A 187 15.70 -4.12 13.07
N LEU A 188 14.61 -3.44 12.66
CA LEU A 188 13.56 -2.90 13.51
C LEU A 188 12.18 -3.47 13.12
N SER A 189 12.14 -4.58 12.37
CA SER A 189 10.89 -5.12 11.81
C SER A 189 9.81 -5.40 12.86
N ASP A 190 10.22 -5.75 14.08
CA ASP A 190 9.31 -5.98 15.22
C ASP A 190 8.50 -4.74 15.64
N ASN A 191 8.93 -3.53 15.26
CA ASN A 191 8.22 -2.29 15.55
C ASN A 191 7.12 -1.97 14.53
N PHE A 192 7.04 -2.73 13.43
CA PHE A 192 6.18 -2.39 12.30
C PHE A 192 5.20 -3.53 11.94
N TYR A 193 3.99 -3.12 11.59
CA TYR A 193 2.98 -3.96 10.97
C TYR A 193 2.71 -3.48 9.56
N ILE A 194 2.61 -4.40 8.60
CA ILE A 194 2.22 -4.08 7.24
C ILE A 194 0.75 -4.43 7.05
N THR A 195 -0.03 -3.50 6.52
CA THR A 195 -1.45 -3.71 6.26
C THR A 195 -1.82 -3.34 4.83
N TYR A 196 -2.72 -4.12 4.25
CA TYR A 196 -3.17 -3.98 2.87
C TYR A 196 -4.60 -4.46 2.74
N ARG A 197 -5.31 -4.01 1.70
CA ARG A 197 -6.60 -4.59 1.34
C ARG A 197 -6.40 -5.92 0.63
N GLU A 198 -6.86 -7.02 1.24
CA GLU A 198 -6.83 -8.32 0.59
C GLU A 198 -7.54 -8.31 -0.77
N GLU A 199 -8.67 -7.62 -0.88
CA GLU A 199 -9.43 -7.54 -2.15
C GLU A 199 -8.59 -6.93 -3.29
N SER A 200 -7.70 -5.99 -2.97
CA SER A 200 -6.83 -5.33 -3.95
C SER A 200 -5.71 -6.24 -4.45
N VAL A 201 -5.22 -7.17 -3.63
CA VAL A 201 -4.14 -8.11 -3.98
C VAL A 201 -4.65 -9.47 -4.46
N ARG A 202 -5.94 -9.79 -4.32
CA ARG A 202 -6.52 -11.07 -4.77
C ARG A 202 -6.31 -11.39 -6.24
N LYS A 203 -6.23 -10.38 -7.10
CA LYS A 203 -5.95 -10.55 -8.53
C LYS A 203 -4.46 -10.80 -8.83
N THR A 204 -3.59 -10.46 -7.89
CA THR A 204 -2.12 -10.56 -8.03
C THR A 204 -1.50 -11.03 -6.70
N PRO A 205 -1.81 -12.26 -6.23
CA PRO A 205 -1.40 -12.73 -4.90
C PRO A 205 0.12 -12.74 -4.71
N ASP A 206 0.88 -12.96 -5.79
CA ASP A 206 2.35 -12.96 -5.76
C ASP A 206 2.96 -11.63 -5.34
N ASN A 207 2.21 -10.51 -5.44
CA ASN A 207 2.66 -9.23 -4.91
C ASN A 207 2.93 -9.28 -3.40
N LEU A 208 2.28 -10.18 -2.65
CA LEU A 208 2.51 -10.33 -1.21
C LEU A 208 3.89 -10.91 -0.90
N LYS A 209 4.48 -11.69 -1.82
CA LYS A 209 5.85 -12.23 -1.67
C LYS A 209 6.92 -11.12 -1.68
N LYS A 210 6.56 -9.90 -2.09
CA LYS A 210 7.45 -8.74 -2.08
C LYS A 210 7.70 -8.21 -0.67
N ILE A 211 6.75 -8.39 0.25
CA ILE A 211 6.94 -7.99 1.66
C ILE A 211 7.98 -8.94 2.27
N PRO A 212 9.08 -8.43 2.89
CA PRO A 212 10.05 -9.29 3.55
C PRO A 212 9.43 -10.07 4.71
N ASN A 213 9.84 -11.32 4.90
CA ASN A 213 9.22 -12.27 5.83
C ASN A 213 9.35 -11.87 7.31
N GLU A 214 10.32 -11.02 7.63
CA GLU A 214 10.54 -10.44 8.96
C GLU A 214 9.47 -9.44 9.39
N PHE A 215 8.64 -8.93 8.46
CA PHE A 215 7.54 -8.02 8.78
C PHE A 215 6.22 -8.76 8.97
N HIS A 216 5.57 -8.50 10.10
CA HIS A 216 4.24 -9.01 10.38
C HIS A 216 3.18 -8.26 9.54
N CYS A 217 2.26 -9.02 8.97
CA CYS A 217 1.16 -8.54 8.15
C CYS A 217 -0.17 -8.66 8.92
N ILE A 218 -0.97 -7.59 8.85
CA ILE A 218 -2.34 -7.53 9.39
C ILE A 218 -3.27 -7.12 8.24
N PRO A 219 -3.79 -8.07 7.45
CA PRO A 219 -4.56 -7.75 6.26
C PRO A 219 -5.94 -7.16 6.59
N MET A 220 -6.37 -6.16 5.81
CA MET A 220 -7.72 -5.62 5.84
C MET A 220 -8.65 -6.55 5.04
N SER A 221 -9.29 -7.49 5.74
CA SER A 221 -10.13 -8.51 5.12
C SER A 221 -11.62 -8.31 5.35
N GLY A 222 -12.41 -8.62 4.32
CA GLY A 222 -13.86 -8.47 4.31
C GLY A 222 -14.32 -7.11 3.76
N LYS A 223 -15.60 -7.04 3.39
CA LYS A 223 -16.18 -5.83 2.77
C LYS A 223 -16.51 -4.80 3.83
N THR A 224 -16.39 -3.52 3.48
CA THR A 224 -16.85 -2.43 4.34
C THR A 224 -18.34 -2.55 4.64
N GLN A 225 -18.68 -2.41 5.92
CA GLN A 225 -20.04 -2.59 6.41
C GLN A 225 -20.67 -1.24 6.71
N TYR A 226 -21.83 -0.98 6.11
CA TYR A 226 -22.55 0.29 6.24
C TYR A 226 -23.88 0.08 6.97
N THR A 227 -24.28 1.04 7.81
CA THR A 227 -25.71 1.20 8.14
C THR A 227 -26.43 1.92 7.00
N ILE A 228 -27.77 1.87 6.98
CA ILE A 228 -28.58 2.55 5.95
C ILE A 228 -28.22 4.04 5.86
N SER A 229 -28.18 4.75 6.99
CA SER A 229 -27.86 6.17 7.01
C SER A 229 -26.44 6.48 6.54
N GLU A 230 -25.48 5.60 6.86
CA GLU A 230 -24.08 5.79 6.44
C GLU A 230 -23.90 5.49 4.96
N PHE A 231 -24.61 4.50 4.41
CA PHE A 231 -24.57 4.23 2.98
C PHE A 231 -25.12 5.41 2.17
N LEU A 232 -26.23 6.01 2.60
CA LEU A 232 -26.75 7.23 1.98
C LEU A 232 -25.73 8.38 2.05
N CYS A 233 -25.17 8.65 3.24
CA CYS A 233 -24.14 9.68 3.40
C CYS A 233 -22.88 9.39 2.58
N TYR A 234 -22.49 8.13 2.43
CA TYR A 234 -21.37 7.70 1.59
C TYR A 234 -21.60 8.06 0.12
N ILE A 235 -22.81 7.82 -0.41
CA ILE A 235 -23.16 8.21 -1.77
C ILE A 235 -23.16 9.75 -1.91
N LEU A 236 -23.79 10.46 -0.98
CA LEU A 236 -23.80 11.93 -0.99
C LEU A 236 -22.37 12.50 -0.99
N TYR A 237 -21.52 11.98 -0.12
CA TYR A 237 -20.16 12.49 0.07
C TYR A 237 -19.24 12.15 -1.10
N PHE A 238 -19.10 10.86 -1.46
CA PHE A 238 -18.09 10.43 -2.44
C PHE A 238 -18.56 10.41 -3.89
N LYS A 239 -19.88 10.30 -4.13
CA LYS A 239 -20.43 10.21 -5.51
C LYS A 239 -21.05 11.52 -5.97
N LEU A 240 -21.73 12.23 -5.08
CA LEU A 240 -22.35 13.52 -5.41
C LEU A 240 -21.54 14.72 -4.92
N ASN A 241 -20.42 14.50 -4.23
CA ASN A 241 -19.56 15.54 -3.67
C ASN A 241 -20.32 16.53 -2.76
N ILE A 242 -21.38 16.07 -2.08
CA ILE A 242 -22.17 16.86 -1.14
C ILE A 242 -21.62 16.63 0.27
N SER A 243 -21.22 17.71 0.94
CA SER A 243 -20.72 17.64 2.32
C SER A 243 -21.39 18.67 3.20
N ASN A 244 -21.72 18.25 4.42
CA ASN A 244 -22.11 19.10 5.54
C ASN A 244 -21.75 18.35 6.83
N ARG A 245 -21.84 19.04 7.97
CA ARG A 245 -21.47 18.47 9.28
C ARG A 245 -22.17 17.14 9.59
N PHE A 246 -23.44 16.98 9.22
CA PHE A 246 -24.17 15.74 9.46
C PHE A 246 -23.62 14.58 8.61
N ILE A 247 -23.41 14.81 7.32
CA ILE A 247 -22.86 13.82 6.38
C ILE A 247 -21.47 13.40 6.85
N GLU A 248 -20.59 14.37 7.13
CA GLU A 248 -19.23 14.12 7.59
C GLU A 248 -19.19 13.33 8.90
N ASN A 249 -20.02 13.70 9.88
CA ASN A 249 -20.12 12.94 11.13
C ASN A 249 -20.55 11.48 10.91
N ARG A 250 -21.38 11.21 9.89
CA ARG A 250 -21.77 9.83 9.54
C ARG A 250 -20.64 9.08 8.85
N ILE A 251 -19.86 9.74 7.99
CA ILE A 251 -18.65 9.18 7.39
C ILE A 251 -17.62 8.84 8.48
N ASP A 252 -17.37 9.76 9.41
CA ASP A 252 -16.43 9.54 10.53
C ASP A 252 -16.90 8.38 11.41
N ARG A 253 -18.20 8.29 11.71
CA ARG A 253 -18.77 7.15 12.45
C ARG A 253 -18.58 5.81 11.73
N LEU A 254 -18.76 5.78 10.41
CA LEU A 254 -18.51 4.59 9.59
C LEU A 254 -17.05 4.15 9.73
N TYR A 255 -16.11 5.07 9.56
CA TYR A 255 -14.69 4.77 9.53
C TYR A 255 -14.08 4.48 10.91
N LYS A 256 -14.55 5.14 11.98
CA LYS A 256 -14.23 4.75 13.37
C LYS A 256 -14.66 3.32 13.67
N ARG A 257 -15.86 2.95 13.23
CA ARG A 257 -16.34 1.57 13.38
C ARG A 257 -15.51 0.59 12.56
N GLU A 258 -15.17 0.95 11.34
CA GLU A 258 -14.37 0.11 10.46
C GLU A 258 -12.96 -0.12 11.01
N TRP A 259 -12.34 0.91 11.59
CA TRP A 259 -11.09 0.80 12.33
C TRP A 259 -11.23 -0.19 13.49
N LYS A 260 -12.23 -0.01 14.38
CA LYS A 260 -12.48 -0.93 15.51
C LYS A 260 -12.71 -2.38 15.04
N ARG A 261 -13.39 -2.56 13.91
CA ARG A 261 -13.67 -3.86 13.31
C ARG A 261 -12.40 -4.55 12.82
N LEU A 262 -11.47 -3.82 12.20
CA LEU A 262 -10.28 -4.40 11.59
C LEU A 262 -9.10 -4.51 12.57
N PHE A 263 -8.91 -3.50 13.42
CA PHE A 263 -7.71 -3.33 14.25
C PHE A 263 -8.01 -3.13 15.74
N GLY A 264 -9.27 -3.21 16.17
CA GLY A 264 -9.64 -2.93 17.57
C GLY A 264 -9.04 -3.88 18.62
N SER A 265 -8.40 -4.96 18.19
CA SER A 265 -7.68 -5.91 19.06
C SER A 265 -6.16 -5.88 18.84
N THR A 266 -5.68 -4.97 17.99
CA THR A 266 -4.26 -4.81 17.65
C THR A 266 -3.67 -3.64 18.44
N ASP A 267 -2.47 -3.82 18.98
CA ASP A 267 -1.74 -2.74 19.65
C ASP A 267 -0.99 -1.88 18.64
N VAL A 268 -1.51 -0.69 18.35
CA VAL A 268 -0.93 0.26 17.42
C VAL A 268 -1.00 1.63 18.05
N SER A 269 0.13 2.33 18.12
CA SER A 269 0.24 3.71 18.60
C SER A 269 0.39 4.71 17.45
N CYS A 270 0.89 4.25 16.30
CA CYS A 270 1.05 5.05 15.09
C CYS A 270 0.49 4.33 13.84
N ALA A 271 -0.22 5.05 12.99
CA ALA A 271 -0.75 4.54 11.73
C ALA A 271 -0.30 5.42 10.56
N ILE A 272 0.39 4.82 9.60
CA ILE A 272 0.97 5.46 8.43
C ILE A 272 0.16 5.07 7.20
N GLN A 273 -0.55 6.04 6.65
CA GLN A 273 -1.01 5.98 5.27
C GLN A 273 0.21 6.27 4.38
N PHE A 274 0.95 5.21 4.01
CA PHE A 274 2.15 5.37 3.21
C PHE A 274 1.86 5.67 1.74
N THR A 275 0.78 5.19 1.14
CA THR A 275 0.57 5.43 -0.30
C THR A 275 0.13 6.86 -0.63
N GLY A 276 -0.58 7.55 0.26
CA GLY A 276 -1.29 8.80 0.00
C GLY A 276 -2.58 8.63 -0.82
N TYR A 277 -2.99 7.40 -1.14
CA TYR A 277 -4.11 7.09 -2.04
C TYR A 277 -5.28 6.38 -1.36
N GLU A 278 -6.37 6.21 -2.11
CA GLU A 278 -7.56 5.44 -1.72
C GLU A 278 -8.31 6.07 -0.53
N TYR A 279 -9.21 7.00 -0.85
CA TYR A 279 -9.98 7.81 0.10
C TYR A 279 -10.64 7.04 1.25
N GLY A 280 -10.99 5.76 1.06
CA GLY A 280 -11.55 4.92 2.12
C GLY A 280 -10.55 4.58 3.22
N VAL A 281 -9.29 4.28 2.87
CA VAL A 281 -8.24 4.06 3.87
C VAL A 281 -7.78 5.37 4.48
N ILE A 282 -7.66 6.44 3.69
CA ILE A 282 -7.31 7.77 4.19
C ILE A 282 -8.28 8.22 5.29
N ASN A 283 -9.60 8.09 5.07
CA ASN A 283 -10.57 8.45 6.10
C ASN A 283 -10.58 7.50 7.31
N MET A 284 -10.30 6.21 7.09
CA MET A 284 -10.19 5.23 8.16
C MET A 284 -9.00 5.52 9.09
N PHE A 285 -7.82 5.77 8.52
CA PHE A 285 -6.61 6.12 9.27
C PHE A 285 -6.76 7.49 9.93
N ARG A 286 -7.47 8.46 9.33
CA ARG A 286 -7.79 9.74 9.99
C ARG A 286 -8.56 9.58 11.30
N CYS A 287 -9.38 8.54 11.39
CA CYS A 287 -10.23 8.22 12.54
C CYS A 287 -9.53 7.39 13.63
N PHE A 288 -8.28 6.98 13.41
CA PHE A 288 -7.46 6.33 14.44
C PHE A 288 -7.18 7.31 15.60
N GLU A 289 -7.12 6.79 16.83
CA GLU A 289 -6.98 7.60 18.05
C GLU A 289 -5.52 7.79 18.51
N GLY A 290 -4.54 7.23 17.77
CA GLY A 290 -3.10 7.47 17.99
C GLY A 290 -2.50 8.41 16.95
N LYS A 291 -1.17 8.36 16.77
CA LYS A 291 -0.44 9.20 15.82
C LYS A 291 -0.76 8.80 14.38
N ARG A 292 -1.14 9.76 13.53
CA ARG A 292 -1.58 9.55 12.16
C ARG A 292 -0.64 10.26 11.21
N ILE A 293 -0.07 9.51 10.28
CA ILE A 293 0.86 10.01 9.28
C ILE A 293 0.31 9.70 7.90
N ILE A 294 0.36 10.65 6.98
CA ILE A 294 0.02 10.43 5.57
C ILE A 294 1.16 10.92 4.68
N TYR A 295 1.56 10.09 3.73
CA TYR A 295 2.58 10.43 2.74
C TYR A 295 1.98 11.10 1.51
N VAL A 296 2.74 12.01 0.91
CA VAL A 296 2.43 12.69 -0.35
C VAL A 296 3.53 12.36 -1.36
N HIS A 297 3.23 11.41 -2.24
CA HIS A 297 4.19 10.87 -3.21
C HIS A 297 4.13 11.51 -4.59
N ASN A 298 3.15 12.38 -4.87
CA ASN A 298 2.99 13.03 -6.17
C ASN A 298 2.30 14.38 -5.99
N ASN A 299 2.33 15.22 -7.05
CA ASN A 299 1.53 16.43 -7.09
C ASN A 299 0.04 16.05 -7.12
N MET A 300 -0.60 16.14 -5.96
CA MET A 300 -1.97 15.64 -5.79
C MET A 300 -3.01 16.56 -6.45
N THR A 301 -2.70 17.83 -6.68
CA THR A 301 -3.57 18.74 -7.45
C THR A 301 -3.66 18.25 -8.91
N GLU A 302 -2.51 17.96 -9.53
CA GLU A 302 -2.46 17.44 -10.91
C GLU A 302 -3.10 16.04 -11.02
N GLU A 303 -2.86 15.16 -10.05
CA GLU A 303 -3.51 13.84 -10.01
C GLU A 303 -5.04 13.94 -9.93
N ILE A 304 -5.59 14.89 -9.15
CA ILE A 304 -7.04 15.14 -9.09
C ILE A 304 -7.58 15.61 -10.44
N ASN A 305 -6.89 16.56 -11.07
CA ASN A 305 -7.32 17.18 -12.32
C ASN A 305 -7.29 16.18 -13.49
N LEU A 306 -6.23 15.39 -13.61
CA LEU A 306 -6.00 14.51 -14.75
C LEU A 306 -6.63 13.13 -14.58
N ARG A 307 -6.45 12.48 -13.42
CA ARG A 307 -6.90 11.09 -13.23
C ARG A 307 -8.29 10.96 -12.62
N LYS A 308 -8.81 12.00 -11.97
CA LYS A 308 -10.14 12.02 -11.32
C LYS A 308 -10.38 10.83 -10.36
N ASN A 309 -9.30 10.23 -9.86
CA ASN A 309 -9.34 9.04 -9.01
C ASN A 309 -9.22 9.39 -7.51
N GLN A 310 -8.95 10.66 -7.21
CA GLN A 310 -8.87 11.20 -5.86
C GLN A 310 -10.12 11.97 -5.47
N HIS A 311 -10.37 12.02 -4.16
CA HIS A 311 -11.48 12.78 -3.59
C HIS A 311 -10.93 14.00 -2.84
N TYR A 312 -11.03 15.19 -3.45
CA TYR A 312 -10.44 16.43 -2.92
C TYR A 312 -10.78 16.67 -1.45
N LYS A 313 -12.07 16.57 -1.07
CA LYS A 313 -12.50 16.81 0.33
C LYS A 313 -11.89 15.83 1.33
N THR A 314 -11.61 14.60 0.91
CA THR A 314 -10.91 13.63 1.76
C THR A 314 -9.48 14.07 2.02
N LEU A 315 -8.76 14.47 0.96
CA LEU A 315 -7.37 14.91 1.08
C LEU A 315 -7.26 16.21 1.85
N GLN A 316 -8.13 17.19 1.58
CA GLN A 316 -8.20 18.44 2.34
C GLN A 316 -8.38 18.17 3.84
N LYS A 317 -9.31 17.29 4.20
CA LYS A 317 -9.57 16.94 5.61
C LYS A 317 -8.40 16.15 6.21
N ALA A 318 -7.79 15.24 5.44
CA ALA A 318 -6.62 14.50 5.87
C ALA A 318 -5.41 15.41 6.13
N TYR A 319 -5.07 16.30 5.20
CA TYR A 319 -3.90 17.16 5.34
C TYR A 319 -4.02 18.17 6.49
N ARG A 320 -5.26 18.52 6.88
CA ARG A 320 -5.52 19.35 8.06
C ARG A 320 -5.51 18.60 9.38
N GLU A 321 -5.97 17.35 9.40
CA GLU A 321 -6.26 16.64 10.65
C GLU A 321 -5.24 15.56 11.02
N TYR A 322 -4.43 15.08 10.08
CA TYR A 322 -3.33 14.16 10.39
C TYR A 322 -2.26 14.87 11.21
N ASP A 323 -1.59 14.12 12.07
CA ASP A 323 -0.55 14.66 12.95
C ASP A 323 0.73 14.98 12.15
N THR A 324 0.95 14.27 11.03
CA THR A 324 2.03 14.58 10.08
C THR A 324 1.61 14.31 8.65
N VAL A 325 1.88 15.27 7.76
CA VAL A 325 1.83 15.10 6.31
C VAL A 325 3.28 15.02 5.81
N ALA A 326 3.70 13.80 5.47
CA ALA A 326 5.06 13.49 5.04
C ALA A 326 5.20 13.74 3.53
N LEU A 327 5.89 14.81 3.16
CA LEU A 327 6.18 15.17 1.79
C LEU A 327 7.45 14.46 1.34
N VAL A 328 7.43 13.71 0.23
CA VAL A 328 8.64 13.01 -0.22
C VAL A 328 9.73 13.92 -0.77
N THR A 329 9.35 15.16 -1.10
CA THR A 329 10.23 16.24 -1.54
C THR A 329 9.56 17.57 -1.18
N GLU A 330 10.36 18.61 -0.97
CA GLU A 330 9.87 19.96 -0.69
C GLU A 330 9.01 20.51 -1.85
N ASP A 331 9.25 20.04 -3.08
CA ASP A 331 8.46 20.43 -4.25
C ASP A 331 6.96 20.08 -4.11
N MET A 332 6.61 19.09 -3.29
CA MET A 332 5.21 18.73 -3.06
C MET A 332 4.47 19.72 -2.17
N ARG A 333 5.18 20.59 -1.43
CA ARG A 333 4.59 21.47 -0.41
C ARG A 333 3.54 22.39 -0.99
N ARG A 334 3.78 22.98 -2.16
CA ARG A 334 2.84 23.89 -2.82
C ARG A 334 1.49 23.21 -3.07
N SER A 335 1.51 22.04 -3.71
CA SER A 335 0.28 21.27 -4.01
C SER A 335 -0.44 20.83 -2.72
N ALA A 336 0.32 20.43 -1.70
CA ALA A 336 -0.25 20.03 -0.42
C ALA A 336 -0.92 21.22 0.31
N LEU A 337 -0.30 22.41 0.26
CA LEU A 337 -0.84 23.63 0.86
C LEU A 337 -2.13 24.08 0.17
N GLU A 338 -2.20 23.97 -1.16
CA GLU A 338 -3.42 24.26 -1.91
C GLU A 338 -4.58 23.37 -1.46
N ILE A 339 -4.32 22.06 -1.31
CA ILE A 339 -5.33 21.10 -0.86
C ILE A 339 -5.75 21.35 0.60
N SER A 340 -4.81 21.65 1.48
CA SER A 340 -5.10 21.96 2.90
C SER A 340 -5.74 23.34 3.08
N GLY A 341 -5.79 24.19 2.04
CA GLY A 341 -6.28 25.55 2.13
C GLY A 341 -5.34 26.49 2.89
N GLY A 342 -4.03 26.29 2.74
CA GLY A 342 -2.96 27.17 3.23
C GLY A 342 -2.36 26.79 4.57
N ASN A 343 -2.86 25.76 5.27
CA ASN A 343 -2.27 25.28 6.51
C ASN A 343 -1.28 24.13 6.25
N GLY A 344 -0.02 24.31 6.61
CA GLY A 344 1.01 23.28 6.49
C GLY A 344 1.89 23.15 7.73
N GLU A 345 1.40 23.52 8.92
CA GLU A 345 2.17 23.41 10.17
C GLU A 345 2.60 21.97 10.49
N ASN A 346 1.80 20.99 10.07
CA ASN A 346 2.07 19.56 10.22
C ASN A 346 2.81 18.94 9.02
N PHE A 347 3.32 19.74 8.08
CA PHE A 347 3.98 19.24 6.87
C PHE A 347 5.49 19.11 7.08
N THR A 348 6.00 17.89 6.93
CA THR A 348 7.43 17.56 7.10
C THR A 348 7.95 16.89 5.84
N VAL A 349 9.17 17.24 5.41
CA VAL A 349 9.80 16.54 4.28
C VAL A 349 10.43 15.25 4.79
N VAL A 350 9.96 14.11 4.27
CA VAL A 350 10.45 12.78 4.59
C VAL A 350 10.72 12.04 3.28
N PRO A 351 11.96 12.09 2.78
CA PRO A 351 12.32 11.48 1.49
C PRO A 351 12.08 9.98 1.46
N ASN A 352 11.88 9.45 0.25
CA ASN A 352 11.84 8.01 0.04
C ASN A 352 13.25 7.44 0.14
N CYS A 353 13.43 6.29 0.77
CA CYS A 353 14.65 5.51 0.61
C CYS A 353 14.81 5.01 -0.84
N HIS A 354 16.05 4.82 -1.27
CA HIS A 354 16.43 4.31 -2.58
C HIS A 354 17.36 3.10 -2.43
N ASN A 355 16.89 1.91 -2.81
CA ASN A 355 17.68 0.69 -2.73
C ASN A 355 18.70 0.59 -3.89
N TYR A 356 19.76 1.39 -3.80
CA TYR A 356 20.82 1.51 -4.81
C TYR A 356 21.60 0.18 -4.99
N GLU A 357 21.80 -0.60 -3.92
CA GLU A 357 22.44 -1.92 -4.00
C GLU A 357 21.65 -2.86 -4.92
N ARG A 358 20.32 -2.92 -4.76
CA ARG A 358 19.46 -3.74 -5.61
C ARG A 358 19.46 -3.27 -7.06
N VAL A 359 19.60 -1.97 -7.32
CA VAL A 359 19.75 -1.43 -8.69
C VAL A 359 21.04 -1.97 -9.33
N LEU A 360 22.16 -1.92 -8.59
CA LEU A 360 23.45 -2.46 -9.03
C LEU A 360 23.43 -3.98 -9.23
N GLU A 361 22.71 -4.72 -8.38
CA GLU A 361 22.50 -6.16 -8.57
C GLU A 361 21.69 -6.44 -9.83
N LYS A 362 20.57 -5.75 -9.98
CA LYS A 362 19.65 -5.94 -11.11
C LYS A 362 20.27 -5.56 -12.44
N SER A 363 21.18 -4.59 -12.50
CA SER A 363 21.84 -4.19 -13.74
C SER A 363 22.83 -5.22 -14.29
N ARG A 364 23.25 -6.18 -13.44
CA ARG A 364 24.14 -7.29 -13.81
C ARG A 364 23.40 -8.54 -14.29
N LEU A 365 22.07 -8.57 -14.14
CA LEU A 365 21.24 -9.66 -14.62
C LEU A 365 21.12 -9.63 -16.16
N PRO A 366 20.83 -10.77 -16.80
CA PRO A 366 20.60 -10.80 -18.24
C PRO A 366 19.38 -9.94 -18.65
N ILE A 367 19.41 -9.43 -19.88
CA ILE A 367 18.27 -8.76 -20.51
C ILE A 367 17.27 -9.84 -20.91
N GLU A 368 16.05 -9.76 -20.40
CA GLU A 368 15.00 -10.74 -20.67
C GLU A 368 13.66 -10.07 -20.97
N PHE A 369 13.01 -10.51 -22.04
CA PHE A 369 11.61 -10.22 -22.32
C PHE A 369 10.73 -11.30 -21.70
N GLN A 370 9.70 -10.89 -20.97
CA GLN A 370 8.70 -11.80 -20.43
C GLN A 370 7.76 -12.23 -21.56
N GLN A 371 7.03 -13.34 -21.36
CA GLN A 371 6.10 -13.85 -22.38
C GLN A 371 5.04 -12.82 -22.81
N GLU A 372 4.65 -11.91 -21.91
CA GLU A 372 3.69 -10.83 -22.17
C GLU A 372 4.36 -9.48 -22.52
N THR A 373 5.68 -9.45 -22.71
CA THR A 373 6.38 -8.23 -23.13
C THR A 373 6.03 -7.92 -24.58
N GLU A 374 5.37 -6.78 -24.80
CA GLU A 374 5.15 -6.21 -26.12
C GLU A 374 6.26 -5.20 -26.44
N SER A 375 6.83 -5.27 -27.64
CA SER A 375 7.85 -4.35 -28.13
C SER A 375 7.82 -4.26 -29.66
N ASN A 376 8.32 -3.16 -30.23
CA ASN A 376 8.51 -3.02 -31.67
C ASN A 376 9.80 -3.66 -32.19
N VAL A 377 10.63 -4.21 -31.32
CA VAL A 377 11.84 -4.97 -31.67
C VAL A 377 11.88 -6.31 -30.96
N THR A 378 12.62 -7.28 -31.52
CA THR A 378 12.90 -8.54 -30.84
C THR A 378 13.96 -8.36 -29.76
N LEU A 379 14.06 -9.32 -28.84
CA LEU A 379 15.12 -9.33 -27.82
C LEU A 379 16.52 -9.35 -28.44
N GLU A 380 16.71 -10.10 -29.53
CA GLU A 380 17.98 -10.18 -30.28
C GLU A 380 18.34 -8.81 -30.88
N GLN A 381 17.38 -8.15 -31.56
CA GLN A 381 17.58 -6.80 -32.11
C GLN A 381 17.93 -5.77 -31.01
N LEU A 382 17.28 -5.86 -29.85
CA LEU A 382 17.63 -5.01 -28.71
C LEU A 382 19.06 -5.29 -28.22
N GLN A 383 19.46 -6.55 -28.10
CA GLN A 383 20.80 -6.92 -27.66
C GLN A 383 21.88 -6.45 -28.64
N ASP A 384 21.66 -6.62 -29.94
CA ASP A 384 22.56 -6.15 -31.00
C ASP A 384 22.73 -4.64 -30.96
N LEU A 385 21.63 -3.90 -30.81
CA LEU A 385 21.67 -2.44 -30.66
C LEU A 385 22.45 -2.02 -29.42
N LEU A 386 22.21 -2.65 -28.27
CA LEU A 386 22.90 -2.33 -27.02
C LEU A 386 24.39 -2.68 -27.07
N ALA A 387 24.79 -3.59 -27.96
CA ALA A 387 26.18 -3.93 -28.24
C ALA A 387 26.84 -3.01 -29.29
N SER A 388 26.08 -2.19 -30.00
CA SER A 388 26.58 -1.27 -31.03
C SER A 388 27.26 -0.02 -30.43
N GLU A 389 27.98 0.73 -31.26
CA GLU A 389 28.63 2.00 -30.89
C GLU A 389 27.68 3.23 -30.98
N LYS A 390 26.40 3.03 -31.30
CA LYS A 390 25.41 4.12 -31.38
C LYS A 390 25.25 4.83 -30.03
N LEU A 391 24.93 6.12 -30.05
CA LEU A 391 24.51 6.84 -28.84
C LEU A 391 23.10 6.41 -28.42
N LYS A 392 22.95 5.93 -27.18
CA LYS A 392 21.72 5.31 -26.67
C LYS A 392 21.08 6.21 -25.62
N PHE A 393 19.95 6.79 -25.98
CA PHE A 393 19.15 7.63 -25.10
C PHE A 393 18.01 6.81 -24.51
N ILE A 394 17.68 6.98 -23.24
CA ILE A 394 16.63 6.18 -22.60
C ILE A 394 15.72 6.99 -21.69
N THR A 395 14.44 6.62 -21.69
CA THR A 395 13.50 6.97 -20.63
C THR A 395 12.74 5.73 -20.15
N ILE A 396 12.38 5.70 -18.86
CA ILE A 396 11.60 4.61 -18.28
C ILE A 396 10.40 5.20 -17.54
N GLY A 397 9.19 4.86 -18.01
CA GLY A 397 7.96 5.39 -17.45
C GLY A 397 6.71 4.91 -18.19
N ARG A 398 5.60 4.74 -17.46
CA ARG A 398 4.30 4.33 -18.03
C ARG A 398 3.94 5.13 -19.28
N PHE A 399 3.30 4.47 -20.24
CA PHE A 399 2.76 5.14 -21.43
C PHE A 399 1.49 5.93 -21.08
N SER A 400 1.69 7.14 -20.58
CA SER A 400 0.64 8.04 -20.10
C SER A 400 0.98 9.51 -20.35
N THR A 401 -0.05 10.37 -20.36
CA THR A 401 0.07 11.79 -20.76
C THR A 401 1.12 12.54 -19.92
N GLU A 402 1.23 12.20 -18.64
CA GLU A 402 2.18 12.82 -17.73
C GLU A 402 3.65 12.50 -18.02
N LYS A 403 3.94 11.39 -18.73
CA LYS A 403 5.31 11.03 -19.11
C LYS A 403 5.76 11.67 -20.41
N ALA A 404 4.86 12.31 -21.15
CA ALA A 404 5.18 13.13 -22.32
C ALA A 404 6.09 12.45 -23.37
N HIS A 405 5.92 11.15 -23.60
CA HIS A 405 6.75 10.40 -24.56
C HIS A 405 6.72 10.98 -25.98
N ILE A 406 5.57 11.50 -26.44
CA ILE A 406 5.44 12.16 -27.75
C ILE A 406 6.36 13.38 -27.85
N ARG A 407 6.37 14.26 -26.83
CA ARG A 407 7.24 15.44 -26.78
C ARG A 407 8.72 15.06 -26.80
N LEU A 408 9.08 13.95 -26.14
CA LEU A 408 10.43 13.42 -26.18
C LEU A 408 10.81 12.91 -27.58
N ILE A 409 9.90 12.18 -28.23
CA ILE A 409 10.09 11.69 -29.60
C ILE A 409 10.31 12.86 -30.57
N ASP A 410 9.53 13.93 -30.46
CA ASP A 410 9.67 15.11 -31.31
C ASP A 410 11.06 15.75 -31.19
N ALA A 411 11.55 15.93 -29.95
CA ALA A 411 12.88 16.47 -29.71
C ALA A 411 13.99 15.55 -30.21
N PHE A 412 13.81 14.24 -30.06
CA PHE A 412 14.77 13.25 -30.52
C PHE A 412 14.82 13.15 -32.05
N GLU A 413 13.67 13.22 -32.74
CA GLU A 413 13.60 13.27 -34.21
C GLU A 413 14.37 14.48 -34.76
N GLU A 414 14.28 15.64 -34.10
CA GLU A 414 15.06 16.82 -34.49
C GLU A 414 16.57 16.58 -34.31
N PHE A 415 16.98 16.04 -33.16
CA PHE A 415 18.38 15.70 -32.89
C PHE A 415 18.94 14.70 -33.91
N TYR A 416 18.17 13.67 -34.23
CA TYR A 416 18.56 12.56 -35.12
C TYR A 416 18.91 13.03 -36.53
N LYS A 417 18.32 14.13 -37.03
CA LYS A 417 18.64 14.72 -38.36
C LYS A 417 20.12 15.01 -38.56
N SER A 418 20.85 15.30 -37.49
CA SER A 418 22.29 15.59 -37.51
C SER A 418 23.15 14.50 -36.83
N HIS A 419 22.52 13.51 -36.20
CA HIS A 419 23.17 12.46 -35.40
C HIS A 419 22.52 11.09 -35.66
N SER A 420 22.57 10.60 -36.90
CA SER A 420 21.90 9.34 -37.29
C SER A 420 22.47 8.09 -36.61
N GLU A 421 23.67 8.16 -36.03
CA GLU A 421 24.26 7.11 -35.20
C GLU A 421 23.78 7.19 -33.74
N SER A 422 22.47 7.31 -33.55
CA SER A 422 21.84 7.38 -32.23
C SER A 422 20.47 6.69 -32.21
N CYS A 423 20.02 6.25 -31.04
CA CYS A 423 18.70 5.65 -30.85
C CYS A 423 18.05 6.12 -29.55
N LEU A 424 16.70 6.08 -29.53
CA LEU A 424 15.89 6.37 -28.36
C LEU A 424 15.17 5.11 -27.89
N ILE A 425 15.38 4.72 -26.64
CA ILE A 425 14.72 3.59 -26.00
C ILE A 425 13.70 4.13 -24.99
N ILE A 426 12.43 3.71 -25.14
CA ILE A 426 11.34 4.05 -24.23
C ILE A 426 10.82 2.76 -23.61
N ILE A 427 11.09 2.55 -22.31
CA ILE A 427 10.61 1.39 -21.57
C ILE A 427 9.46 1.81 -20.66
N GLY A 428 8.29 1.20 -20.86
CA GLY A 428 7.11 1.50 -20.09
C GLY A 428 6.75 0.51 -19.01
N GLY A 429 5.62 0.80 -18.40
CA GLY A 429 4.74 -0.19 -17.77
C GLY A 429 3.33 0.02 -18.33
N ARG A 430 2.35 -0.75 -17.83
CA ARG A 430 0.94 -0.63 -18.26
C ARG A 430 0.49 0.84 -18.35
N GLY A 431 0.02 1.25 -19.54
CA GLY A 431 -0.44 2.59 -19.87
C GLY A 431 -1.31 2.57 -21.13
N GLU A 432 -2.22 3.54 -21.25
CA GLU A 432 -3.24 3.58 -22.31
C GLU A 432 -2.69 4.13 -23.64
N LEU A 433 -1.54 4.81 -23.61
CA LEU A 433 -0.99 5.50 -24.78
C LEU A 433 0.04 4.68 -25.57
N TYR A 434 0.27 3.40 -25.23
CA TYR A 434 1.31 2.60 -25.88
C TYR A 434 1.09 2.50 -27.39
N GLU A 435 -0.11 2.10 -27.82
CA GLU A 435 -0.45 1.93 -29.25
C GLU A 435 -0.34 3.23 -30.05
N GLU A 436 -0.75 4.35 -29.44
CA GLU A 436 -0.65 5.68 -30.06
C GLU A 436 0.81 6.10 -30.19
N THR A 437 1.61 5.89 -29.14
CA THR A 437 3.05 6.21 -29.13
C THR A 437 3.81 5.34 -30.13
N LEU A 438 3.44 4.06 -30.26
CA LEU A 438 4.03 3.13 -31.22
C LEU A 438 3.80 3.58 -32.66
N LYS A 439 2.55 3.85 -33.03
CA LYS A 439 2.22 4.36 -34.38
C LYS A 439 2.92 5.68 -34.68
N TYR A 440 3.06 6.54 -33.68
CA TYR A 440 3.78 7.80 -33.84
C TYR A 440 5.27 7.56 -34.10
N ALA A 441 5.92 6.72 -33.28
CA ALA A 441 7.32 6.36 -33.45
C ALA A 441 7.61 5.68 -34.81
N GLU A 442 6.71 4.83 -35.30
CA GLU A 442 6.82 4.20 -36.63
C GLU A 442 6.70 5.21 -37.80
N SER A 443 6.13 6.40 -37.55
CA SER A 443 6.03 7.47 -38.55
C SER A 443 7.26 8.39 -38.60
N CYS A 444 8.13 8.29 -37.60
CA CYS A 444 9.38 9.06 -37.48
C CYS A 444 10.50 8.41 -38.31
N LYS A 445 11.56 9.19 -38.61
CA LYS A 445 12.77 8.65 -39.27
C LYS A 445 13.81 8.16 -38.28
N ALA A 446 13.77 8.68 -37.05
CA ALA A 446 14.67 8.31 -35.98
C ALA A 446 14.47 6.85 -35.54
N GLU A 447 15.55 6.21 -35.10
CA GLU A 447 15.51 4.86 -34.55
C GLU A 447 14.96 4.91 -33.11
N ILE A 448 13.67 4.56 -32.97
CA ILE A 448 12.94 4.61 -31.70
C ILE A 448 12.46 3.22 -31.32
N ILE A 449 12.81 2.78 -30.12
CA ILE A 449 12.48 1.47 -29.57
C ILE A 449 11.51 1.64 -28.43
N LEU A 450 10.39 0.93 -28.51
CA LEU A 450 9.35 0.94 -27.51
C LEU A 450 9.24 -0.46 -26.93
N ILE A 451 9.32 -0.54 -25.60
CA ILE A 451 9.10 -1.76 -24.84
C ILE A 451 7.97 -1.46 -23.86
N LYS A 452 6.78 -2.04 -24.07
CA LYS A 452 5.56 -1.73 -23.29
C LYS A 452 5.75 -1.98 -21.80
N SER A 453 6.39 -3.10 -21.46
CA SER A 453 6.72 -3.46 -20.10
C SER A 453 7.87 -4.45 -20.02
N MET A 454 8.77 -4.22 -19.07
CA MET A 454 9.88 -5.10 -18.74
C MET A 454 9.97 -5.25 -17.21
N GLU A 455 10.16 -6.47 -16.71
CA GLU A 455 10.25 -6.72 -15.27
C GLU A 455 11.49 -6.05 -14.65
N ASN A 456 12.62 -6.15 -15.35
CA ASN A 456 13.89 -5.57 -14.95
C ASN A 456 14.51 -4.74 -16.09
N PRO A 457 14.30 -3.42 -16.12
CA PRO A 457 14.90 -2.56 -17.15
C PRO A 457 16.34 -2.14 -16.84
N MET A 458 16.89 -2.47 -15.66
CA MET A 458 18.20 -2.00 -15.21
C MET A 458 19.37 -2.44 -16.11
N PRO A 459 19.41 -3.67 -16.67
CA PRO A 459 20.48 -4.05 -17.60
C PRO A 459 20.47 -3.23 -18.89
N VAL A 460 19.29 -2.81 -19.37
CA VAL A 460 19.16 -1.94 -20.55
C VAL A 460 19.62 -0.53 -20.21
N LEU A 461 19.14 0.02 -19.08
CA LEU A 461 19.56 1.34 -18.59
C LEU A 461 21.08 1.44 -18.41
N ASN A 462 21.71 0.39 -17.85
CA ASN A 462 23.16 0.32 -17.64
C ASN A 462 23.99 0.24 -18.94
N LYS A 463 23.34 0.07 -20.09
CA LYS A 463 23.95 0.05 -21.42
C LYS A 463 23.65 1.33 -22.21
N CYS A 464 22.94 2.29 -21.62
CA CYS A 464 22.60 3.55 -22.26
C CYS A 464 23.55 4.68 -21.83
N ASP A 465 23.57 5.76 -22.60
CA ASP A 465 24.51 6.87 -22.43
C ASP A 465 23.89 8.07 -21.70
N LEU A 466 22.57 8.28 -21.84
CA LEU A 466 21.84 9.36 -21.19
C LEU A 466 20.43 8.93 -20.79
N PHE A 467 20.08 9.15 -19.53
CA PHE A 467 18.69 9.03 -19.07
C PHE A 467 17.99 10.40 -19.11
N MET A 468 16.76 10.41 -19.62
CA MET A 468 15.96 11.62 -19.76
C MET A 468 14.63 11.46 -19.04
N LEU A 469 14.26 12.44 -18.22
CA LEU A 469 12.97 12.50 -17.56
C LEU A 469 12.11 13.62 -18.18
N PRO A 470 11.35 13.34 -19.27
CA PRO A 470 10.61 14.36 -20.02
C PRO A 470 9.25 14.74 -19.39
N SER A 471 8.97 14.30 -18.16
CA SER A 471 7.63 14.33 -17.56
C SER A 471 6.99 15.74 -17.51
N ARG A 472 5.65 15.79 -17.37
CA ARG A 472 4.88 17.02 -17.11
C ARG A 472 4.70 17.28 -15.61
N TYR A 473 4.60 16.22 -14.82
CA TYR A 473 4.65 16.26 -13.36
C TYR A 473 5.18 14.92 -12.83
N GLU A 474 5.82 14.95 -11.67
CA GLU A 474 6.39 13.79 -11.01
C GLU A 474 6.25 13.91 -9.49
N GLY A 475 6.38 12.76 -8.81
CA GLY A 475 6.63 12.75 -7.38
C GLY A 475 8.06 13.12 -7.05
N LEU A 476 8.95 12.18 -7.30
CA LEU A 476 10.41 12.39 -7.33
C LEU A 476 11.00 11.87 -8.65
N GLY A 477 10.37 10.84 -9.24
CA GLY A 477 10.91 10.13 -10.40
C GLY A 477 12.02 9.18 -9.98
N LEU A 478 11.70 8.09 -9.25
CA LEU A 478 12.72 7.17 -8.69
C LEU A 478 13.72 6.64 -9.73
N VAL A 479 13.31 6.51 -10.99
CA VAL A 479 14.19 6.07 -12.08
C VAL A 479 15.39 7.01 -12.28
N LEU A 480 15.23 8.30 -11.97
CA LEU A 480 16.32 9.26 -11.97
C LEU A 480 17.44 8.86 -10.99
N LEU A 481 17.07 8.38 -9.80
CA LEU A 481 18.01 7.88 -8.81
C LEU A 481 18.60 6.53 -9.24
N GLU A 482 17.81 5.68 -9.91
CA GLU A 482 18.28 4.42 -10.50
C GLU A 482 19.34 4.65 -11.58
N ALA A 483 19.14 5.64 -12.46
CA ALA A 483 20.10 6.01 -13.51
C ALA A 483 21.41 6.56 -12.92
N ASP A 484 21.30 7.48 -11.95
CA ASP A 484 22.48 8.03 -11.27
C ASP A 484 23.26 6.96 -10.47
N THR A 485 22.57 5.99 -9.87
CA THR A 485 23.20 4.82 -9.21
C THR A 485 24.08 4.02 -10.17
N LEU A 486 23.70 3.94 -11.44
CA LEU A 486 24.44 3.24 -12.49
C LEU A 486 25.53 4.13 -13.12
N GLY A 487 25.71 5.36 -12.62
CA GLY A 487 26.66 6.32 -13.18
C GLY A 487 26.22 6.87 -14.54
N ILE A 488 24.93 6.80 -14.87
CA ILE A 488 24.39 7.34 -16.12
C ILE A 488 24.04 8.82 -15.91
N PRO A 489 24.53 9.74 -16.76
CA PRO A 489 24.11 11.13 -16.76
C PRO A 489 22.59 11.28 -16.87
N VAL A 490 22.04 12.30 -16.20
CA VAL A 490 20.60 12.57 -16.19
C VAL A 490 20.29 14.03 -16.43
N PHE A 491 19.22 14.29 -17.20
CA PHE A 491 18.47 15.55 -17.10
C PHE A 491 16.98 15.30 -16.90
N ALA A 492 16.29 16.29 -16.34
CA ALA A 492 14.84 16.32 -16.21
C ALA A 492 14.27 17.63 -16.75
N THR A 493 13.02 17.61 -17.20
CA THR A 493 12.26 18.86 -17.41
C THR A 493 12.07 19.58 -16.06
N ASP A 494 12.02 20.91 -16.09
CA ASP A 494 11.94 21.76 -14.89
C ASP A 494 10.52 21.78 -14.29
N ILE A 495 10.16 20.67 -13.65
CA ILE A 495 8.84 20.43 -13.04
C ILE A 495 8.96 20.19 -11.54
N ASP A 496 7.87 20.39 -10.81
CA ASP A 496 7.80 20.02 -9.39
C ASP A 496 7.99 18.50 -9.23
N GLY A 497 8.83 18.10 -8.27
CA GLY A 497 9.14 16.72 -7.93
C GLY A 497 10.64 16.43 -8.00
N PRO A 498 11.22 16.37 -9.21
CA PRO A 498 12.66 16.23 -9.41
C PRO A 498 13.43 17.54 -9.21
N ARG A 499 12.79 18.72 -9.34
CA ARG A 499 13.48 20.03 -9.31
C ARG A 499 14.35 20.23 -8.07
N GLY A 500 13.80 19.99 -6.87
CA GLY A 500 14.53 20.15 -5.61
C GLY A 500 15.76 19.25 -5.56
N PHE A 501 15.58 17.96 -5.82
CA PHE A 501 16.64 16.95 -5.82
C PHE A 501 17.73 17.26 -6.86
N MET A 502 17.34 17.62 -8.08
CA MET A 502 18.29 17.96 -9.15
C MET A 502 19.14 19.18 -8.79
N LYS A 503 18.54 20.23 -8.21
CA LYS A 503 19.29 21.42 -7.77
C LYS A 503 20.25 21.11 -6.64
N GLU A 504 19.85 20.28 -5.69
CA GLU A 504 20.66 19.88 -4.54
C GLU A 504 21.90 19.08 -4.97
N HIS A 505 21.75 18.18 -5.95
CA HIS A 505 22.81 17.26 -6.38
C HIS A 505 23.49 17.64 -7.69
N GLY A 506 23.24 18.85 -8.22
CA GLY A 506 23.90 19.35 -9.43
C GLY A 506 23.44 18.71 -10.75
N GLY A 507 22.24 18.14 -10.78
CA GLY A 507 21.60 17.63 -11.99
C GLY A 507 21.10 18.75 -12.92
N LEU A 508 20.95 18.44 -14.21
CA LEU A 508 20.46 19.40 -15.20
C LEU A 508 18.92 19.45 -15.24
N LEU A 509 18.37 20.65 -15.15
CA LEU A 509 16.97 20.95 -15.43
C LEU A 509 16.86 21.71 -16.75
N VAL A 510 15.93 21.28 -17.62
CA VAL A 510 15.66 21.91 -18.92
C VAL A 510 14.21 22.41 -19.00
N PRO A 511 13.89 23.39 -19.85
CA PRO A 511 12.50 23.79 -20.11
C PRO A 511 11.61 22.59 -20.49
N ASP A 512 10.34 22.64 -20.10
CA ASP A 512 9.37 21.57 -20.38
C ASP A 512 8.74 21.70 -21.78
N ASP A 513 9.57 21.88 -22.79
CA ASP A 513 9.17 21.94 -24.20
C ASP A 513 10.16 21.15 -25.08
N ILE A 514 9.89 21.10 -26.39
CA ILE A 514 10.71 20.34 -27.35
C ILE A 514 12.14 20.91 -27.38
N GLU A 515 12.28 22.24 -27.41
CA GLU A 515 13.57 22.93 -27.48
C GLU A 515 14.41 22.72 -26.21
N GLY A 516 13.79 22.69 -25.04
CA GLY A 516 14.45 22.40 -23.77
C GLY A 516 15.03 20.99 -23.74
N ILE A 517 14.25 19.99 -24.17
CA ILE A 517 14.72 18.60 -24.27
C ILE A 517 15.87 18.50 -25.29
N LEU A 518 15.72 19.09 -26.47
CA LEU A 518 16.75 19.13 -27.50
C LEU A 518 18.05 19.80 -26.99
N SER A 519 17.92 20.90 -26.25
CA SER A 519 19.05 21.57 -25.59
C SER A 519 19.76 20.64 -24.59
N GLY A 520 19.00 19.90 -23.78
CA GLY A 520 19.53 18.89 -22.86
C GLY A 520 20.33 17.81 -23.58
N ILE A 521 19.78 17.25 -24.66
CA ILE A 521 20.49 16.25 -25.50
C ILE A 521 21.79 16.84 -26.05
N ASN A 522 21.75 18.05 -26.60
CA ASN A 522 22.94 18.72 -27.13
C ASN A 522 23.98 19.03 -26.03
N MET A 523 23.55 19.38 -24.82
CA MET A 523 24.46 19.58 -23.68
C MET A 523 25.16 18.28 -23.29
N PHE A 524 24.46 17.15 -23.33
CA PHE A 524 25.06 15.84 -23.10
C PHE A 524 26.15 15.50 -24.13
N VAL A 525 25.83 15.60 -25.43
CA VAL A 525 26.78 15.30 -26.52
C VAL A 525 28.02 16.19 -26.45
N ASN A 526 27.87 17.43 -25.97
CA ASN A 526 28.98 18.35 -25.73
C ASN A 526 29.73 18.12 -24.39
N GLY A 527 29.48 17.00 -23.70
CA GLY A 527 30.15 16.62 -22.45
C GLY A 527 29.80 17.48 -21.24
N LYS A 528 28.68 18.23 -21.28
CA LYS A 528 28.28 19.15 -20.21
C LYS A 528 27.41 18.51 -19.13
N ILE A 529 26.83 17.34 -19.41
CA ILE A 529 26.03 16.60 -18.43
C ILE A 529 26.88 15.45 -17.90
N LYS A 530 26.96 15.36 -16.57
CA LYS A 530 27.67 14.32 -15.85
C LYS A 530 26.71 13.62 -14.88
N PRO A 531 27.05 12.41 -14.39
CA PRO A 531 26.32 11.80 -13.28
C PRO A 531 26.40 12.71 -12.05
N MET A 532 25.34 12.72 -11.24
CA MET A 532 25.29 13.53 -10.01
C MET A 532 26.18 12.90 -8.93
N ASN A 533 26.37 11.58 -8.95
CA ASN A 533 27.18 10.82 -7.99
C ASN A 533 26.69 11.01 -6.55
N VAL A 534 25.38 10.87 -6.34
CA VAL A 534 24.79 11.02 -5.01
C VAL A 534 25.27 9.89 -4.09
N ASP A 535 25.64 10.23 -2.86
CA ASP A 535 25.89 9.23 -1.81
C ASP A 535 24.56 8.67 -1.30
N TYR A 536 24.10 7.60 -1.96
CA TYR A 536 22.83 6.95 -1.61
C TYR A 536 22.85 6.23 -0.25
N ALA A 537 24.03 5.95 0.32
CA ALA A 537 24.12 5.40 1.67
C ALA A 537 23.76 6.49 2.69
N GLN A 538 24.40 7.65 2.59
CA GLN A 538 24.09 8.81 3.45
C GLN A 538 22.65 9.30 3.24
N TYR A 539 22.22 9.42 1.99
CA TYR A 539 20.83 9.80 1.65
C TYR A 539 19.80 8.89 2.32
N ASN A 540 20.03 7.57 2.31
CA ASN A 540 19.13 6.62 2.95
C ASN A 540 19.16 6.72 4.48
N GLU A 541 20.33 6.93 5.08
CA GLU A 541 20.46 7.16 6.51
C GLU A 541 19.63 8.38 6.94
N ASP A 542 19.73 9.48 6.20
CA ASP A 542 18.98 10.71 6.47
C ASP A 542 17.46 10.51 6.27
N ALA A 543 17.06 9.82 5.21
CA ALA A 543 15.66 9.48 4.94
C ALA A 543 15.06 8.60 6.06
N LEU A 544 15.79 7.57 6.50
CA LEU A 544 15.39 6.70 7.62
C LEU A 544 15.35 7.48 8.94
N ASN A 545 16.31 8.36 9.18
CA ASN A 545 16.35 9.19 10.37
C ASN A 545 15.10 10.07 10.50
N ARG A 546 14.67 10.70 9.40
CA ARG A 546 13.43 11.50 9.34
C ARG A 546 12.19 10.63 9.47
N PHE A 547 12.17 9.45 8.84
CA PHE A 547 11.08 8.48 8.99
C PHE A 547 10.89 8.07 10.45
N MET A 548 11.98 7.75 11.14
CA MET A 548 11.94 7.31 12.54
C MET A 548 11.52 8.42 13.50
N GLU A 549 11.93 9.67 13.22
CA GLU A 549 11.50 10.86 13.97
C GLU A 549 9.98 11.05 13.88
N ILE A 550 9.41 11.01 12.67
CA ILE A 550 7.95 11.13 12.53
C ILE A 550 7.21 9.94 13.15
N CYS A 551 7.84 8.80 13.37
CA CYS A 551 7.24 7.65 14.06
C CYS A 551 7.35 7.72 15.59
N ASN A 552 8.08 8.69 16.16
CA ASN A 552 8.47 8.72 17.57
C ASN A 552 9.23 7.45 18.02
N LEU A 553 10.10 6.93 17.17
CA LEU A 553 10.90 5.72 17.46
C LEU A 553 12.38 6.05 17.77
N LYS A 554 12.67 7.29 18.17
CA LYS A 554 13.98 7.78 18.58
C LYS A 554 13.96 8.28 20.02
#